data_AF-A0A9P0QGH0-F1
#
_entry.id   AF-A0A9P0QGH0-F1
#
_cell.length_a   1.000
_cell.length_b   1.000
_cell.length_c   1.000
_cell.angle_alpha   90.00
_cell.angle_beta   90.00
_cell.angle_gamma   90.00
#
_symmetry.space_group_name_H-M   'P 1'
#
loop_
_entity.id
_entity.type
_entity.pdbx_description
1 polymer ?
#
loop_
_entity_poly.entity_id
_entity_poly.type
_entity_poly.pdbx_seq_one_letter_code
_entity_poly.pdbx_strand_id
1 'polypeptide(L)'
;MIKQLPNLGEKNKERPLCYLYSIKARAIIHAHLSRIPLNQKTLELDRQYIIRKCPYLIYEQVSCVNQLIMLAYARRIMKLPRLQTIENCMKLCPMIVQALWEFKSPLLQLPYIGDDNLKYFNSKKRQIKSLEQFAQLKADERRNMLRDLGDDEYENIMKVLARMPVVDMQTQVEVMDDENPKEVTAKAIVTVTVTLTRKDMSTLFGDETAKIATRINENGTEDTKESGAGEPANEAAANKRPAWLKQQKKVDESPNPAGDKKKEKSSKREEKEDEDSDSEEDSVAGSDVEEDKSSDEDDRKSNPEDDDQEWEKFQKIHEREKSLEGKSKSSHPVHCPYFPHDKQEYWWVYICDRRSRTLLTHPYHVTSLVEKEAIHLKFTAPKWPGIYTFTVCLRSDSYLGFDQQKDIKLDVKEPPPEVTEHPQWEFEDSEEEA
;
A
#
# COMPACT_ATOMS: atom_id res chain seq x y z
N MET A 1 20.22 -14.55 22.96
CA MET A 1 19.79 -13.86 21.73
C MET A 1 19.95 -14.73 20.49
N ILE A 2 21.04 -14.69 19.70
CA ILE A 2 21.10 -15.31 18.34
C ILE A 2 20.59 -16.76 18.28
N LYS A 3 21.01 -17.64 19.21
CA LYS A 3 20.54 -19.05 19.27
C LYS A 3 19.03 -19.24 19.49
N GLN A 4 18.30 -18.20 19.88
CA GLN A 4 16.85 -18.18 20.12
C GLN A 4 16.07 -17.62 18.90
N LEU A 5 16.76 -17.16 17.86
CA LEU A 5 16.14 -16.51 16.69
C LEU A 5 16.07 -17.49 15.51
N PRO A 6 14.90 -18.09 15.22
CA PRO A 6 14.75 -18.92 14.03
C PRO A 6 14.92 -18.08 12.76
N ASN A 7 15.38 -18.73 11.69
CA ASN A 7 15.46 -18.16 10.33
C ASN A 7 16.28 -16.85 10.20
N LEU A 8 17.20 -16.57 11.12
CA LEU A 8 18.05 -15.37 11.08
C LEU A 8 18.95 -15.29 9.81
N GLY A 9 19.26 -16.43 9.17
CA GLY A 9 20.13 -16.44 7.99
C GLY A 9 21.57 -16.01 8.29
N GLU A 10 22.08 -16.32 9.48
CA GLU A 10 23.45 -16.00 9.92
C GLU A 10 24.55 -16.57 8.99
N LYS A 11 24.23 -17.63 8.24
CA LYS A 11 25.13 -18.30 7.29
C LYS A 11 25.04 -17.73 5.86
N ASN A 12 24.26 -16.68 5.62
CA ASN A 12 24.21 -16.02 4.31
C ASN A 12 25.60 -15.44 3.98
N LYS A 13 26.10 -15.70 2.77
CA LYS A 13 27.41 -15.23 2.27
C LYS A 13 27.31 -14.01 1.34
N GLU A 14 26.09 -13.66 0.92
CA GLU A 14 25.80 -12.52 0.05
C GLU A 14 26.15 -11.19 0.74
N ARG A 15 26.80 -10.27 0.01
CA ARG A 15 27.09 -8.91 0.50
C ARG A 15 25.90 -7.99 0.18
N PRO A 16 25.49 -7.07 1.08
CA PRO A 16 26.06 -6.78 2.40
C PRO A 16 25.50 -7.66 3.55
N LEU A 17 24.64 -8.64 3.24
CA LEU A 17 23.88 -9.44 4.22
C LEU A 17 24.75 -10.33 5.12
N CYS A 18 25.98 -10.66 4.71
CA CYS A 18 26.95 -11.48 5.43
C CYS A 18 27.83 -10.70 6.43
N TYR A 19 27.81 -9.36 6.40
CA TYR A 19 28.64 -8.56 7.31
C TYR A 19 28.11 -8.60 8.75
N LEU A 20 29.02 -8.52 9.73
CA LEU A 20 28.68 -8.63 11.16
C LEU A 20 27.69 -7.56 11.62
N TYR A 21 27.76 -6.33 11.09
CA TYR A 21 26.80 -5.27 11.38
C TYR A 21 25.40 -5.62 10.87
N SER A 22 25.28 -6.18 9.65
CA SER A 22 24.02 -6.64 9.06
C SER A 22 23.40 -7.79 9.87
N ILE A 23 24.23 -8.73 10.34
CA ILE A 23 23.79 -9.84 11.20
C ILE A 23 23.33 -9.31 12.56
N LYS A 24 24.06 -8.37 13.19
CA LYS A 24 23.67 -7.71 14.44
C LYS A 24 22.32 -6.99 14.29
N ALA A 25 22.17 -6.14 13.27
CA ALA A 25 20.95 -5.37 13.05
C ALA A 25 19.75 -6.29 12.79
N ARG A 26 19.91 -7.32 11.95
CA ARG A 26 18.85 -8.32 11.71
C ARG A 26 18.48 -9.10 12.97
N ALA A 27 19.45 -9.47 13.81
CA ALA A 27 19.19 -10.17 15.07
C ALA A 27 18.41 -9.29 16.05
N ILE A 28 18.71 -7.99 16.10
CA ILE A 28 17.99 -7.02 16.92
C ILE A 28 16.55 -6.81 16.40
N ILE A 29 16.35 -6.71 15.08
CA ILE A 29 15.01 -6.63 14.48
C ILE A 29 14.19 -7.91 14.76
N HIS A 30 14.77 -9.10 14.60
CA HIS A 30 14.10 -10.36 14.95
C HIS A 30 13.76 -10.43 16.45
N ALA A 31 14.64 -9.93 17.33
CA ALA A 31 14.36 -9.86 18.77
C ALA A 31 13.22 -8.87 19.10
N HIS A 32 13.17 -7.72 18.41
CA HIS A 32 12.10 -6.73 18.50
C HIS A 32 10.75 -7.31 18.09
N LEU A 33 10.64 -7.88 16.88
CA LEU A 33 9.41 -8.51 16.37
C LEU A 33 8.92 -9.70 17.21
N SER A 34 9.84 -10.32 17.96
CA SER A 34 9.55 -11.41 18.90
C SER A 34 9.38 -10.94 20.35
N ARG A 35 9.40 -9.62 20.61
CA ARG A 35 9.34 -8.97 21.94
C ARG A 35 10.32 -9.55 22.98
N ILE A 36 11.48 -10.06 22.52
CA ILE A 36 12.50 -10.66 23.39
C ILE A 36 13.19 -9.54 24.20
N PRO A 37 13.28 -9.65 25.54
CA PRO A 37 13.97 -8.64 26.36
C PRO A 37 15.48 -8.66 26.09
N LEU A 38 16.06 -7.47 25.93
CA LEU A 38 17.48 -7.25 25.71
C LEU A 38 18.14 -6.58 26.92
N ASN A 39 19.48 -6.56 26.95
CA ASN A 39 20.20 -5.87 28.02
C ASN A 39 20.07 -4.35 27.85
N GLN A 40 19.39 -3.73 28.82
CA GLN A 40 19.09 -2.31 28.91
C GLN A 40 20.32 -1.39 28.73
N LYS A 41 21.51 -1.84 29.17
CA LYS A 41 22.75 -1.04 29.10
C LYS A 41 23.52 -1.19 27.79
N THR A 42 23.10 -2.07 26.87
CA THR A 42 23.83 -2.35 25.62
C THR A 42 22.89 -2.54 24.44
N LEU A 43 22.42 -3.76 24.19
CA LEU A 43 21.65 -4.13 23.00
C LEU A 43 20.27 -3.45 22.93
N GLU A 44 19.73 -2.96 24.04
CA GLU A 44 18.51 -2.17 24.02
C GLU A 44 18.70 -0.80 23.37
N LEU A 45 19.84 -0.14 23.64
CA LEU A 45 20.18 1.15 23.04
C LEU A 45 20.35 1.01 21.52
N ASP A 46 20.98 -0.09 21.09
CA ASP A 46 21.03 -0.47 19.67
C ASP A 46 19.63 -0.70 19.09
N ARG A 47 18.74 -1.39 19.82
CA ARG A 47 17.34 -1.63 19.40
C ARG A 47 16.60 -0.33 19.18
N GLN A 48 16.61 0.57 20.16
CA GLN A 48 15.94 1.87 20.06
C GLN A 48 16.49 2.70 18.89
N TYR A 49 17.81 2.71 18.69
CA TYR A 49 18.44 3.40 17.57
C TYR A 49 18.00 2.84 16.20
N ILE A 50 18.07 1.52 16.01
CA ILE A 50 17.73 0.84 14.76
C ILE A 50 16.24 0.97 14.45
N ILE A 51 15.39 0.63 15.41
CA ILE A 51 13.93 0.57 15.22
C ILE A 51 13.36 1.95 14.88
N ARG A 52 13.83 3.04 15.50
CA ARG A 52 13.47 4.42 15.11
C ARG A 52 13.71 4.72 13.64
N LYS A 53 14.78 4.18 13.05
CA LYS A 53 15.17 4.47 11.65
C LYS A 53 14.44 3.60 10.63
N CYS A 54 13.90 2.45 11.04
CA CYS A 54 13.23 1.52 10.14
C CYS A 54 12.08 2.13 9.32
N PRO A 55 11.11 2.90 9.85
CA PRO A 55 10.01 3.45 9.04
C PRO A 55 10.48 4.29 7.85
N TYR A 56 11.49 5.16 8.05
CA TYR A 56 12.08 5.97 6.99
C TYR A 56 12.77 5.09 5.94
N LEU A 57 13.56 4.10 6.36
CA LEU A 57 14.24 3.18 5.45
C LEU A 57 13.27 2.28 4.67
N ILE A 58 12.12 1.93 5.27
CA ILE A 58 11.06 1.15 4.63
C ILE A 58 10.31 2.01 3.60
N TYR A 59 10.03 3.29 3.91
CA TYR A 59 9.48 4.24 2.94
C TYR A 59 10.39 4.39 1.72
N GLU A 60 11.70 4.60 1.91
CA GLU A 60 12.65 4.65 0.80
C GLU A 60 12.76 3.31 0.06
N GLN A 61 12.64 2.18 0.75
CA GLN A 61 12.61 0.87 0.10
C GLN A 61 11.39 0.70 -0.81
N VAL A 62 10.21 1.17 -0.39
CA VAL A 62 8.98 1.20 -1.22
C VAL A 62 9.18 2.11 -2.43
N SER A 63 9.76 3.29 -2.25
CA SER A 63 10.11 4.23 -3.33
C SER A 63 11.05 3.59 -4.37
N CYS A 64 12.16 2.99 -3.93
CA CYS A 64 13.12 2.30 -4.79
C CYS A 64 12.49 1.12 -5.55
N VAL A 65 11.66 0.28 -4.90
CA VAL A 65 10.97 -0.81 -5.58
C VAL A 65 9.98 -0.28 -6.62
N ASN A 66 9.28 0.81 -6.34
CA ASN A 66 8.42 1.46 -7.32
C ASN A 66 9.23 2.01 -8.52
N GLN A 67 10.35 2.68 -8.29
CA GLN A 67 11.22 3.18 -9.38
C GLN A 67 11.67 2.02 -10.29
N LEU A 68 12.04 0.87 -9.72
CA LEU A 68 12.36 -0.34 -10.50
C LEU A 68 11.15 -0.87 -11.30
N ILE A 69 9.94 -0.79 -10.77
CA ILE A 69 8.70 -1.13 -11.52
C ILE A 69 8.51 -0.18 -12.71
N MET A 70 8.64 1.14 -12.51
CA MET A 70 8.51 2.12 -13.58
C MET A 70 9.60 1.96 -14.66
N LEU A 71 10.84 1.69 -14.27
CA LEU A 71 11.93 1.37 -15.20
C LEU A 71 11.66 0.09 -16.00
N ALA A 72 11.00 -0.92 -15.41
CA ALA A 72 10.60 -2.13 -16.13
C ALA A 72 9.48 -1.86 -17.15
N TYR A 73 8.49 -1.03 -16.82
CA TYR A 73 7.45 -0.59 -17.78
C TYR A 73 8.04 0.25 -18.91
N ALA A 74 9.02 1.12 -18.61
CA ALA A 74 9.80 1.84 -19.60
C ALA A 74 10.81 0.95 -20.38
N ARG A 75 10.79 -0.38 -20.19
CA ARG A 75 11.70 -1.38 -20.80
C ARG A 75 13.20 -1.13 -20.56
N ARG A 76 13.55 -0.31 -19.56
CA ARG A 76 14.94 -0.02 -19.18
C ARG A 76 15.58 -1.14 -18.34
N ILE A 77 14.78 -2.03 -17.75
CA ILE A 77 15.26 -3.27 -17.11
C ILE A 77 14.43 -4.48 -17.58
N MET A 78 15.05 -5.65 -17.70
CA MET A 78 14.37 -6.85 -18.24
C MET A 78 13.35 -7.50 -17.30
N LYS A 79 13.43 -7.23 -15.99
CA LYS A 79 12.68 -7.98 -14.97
C LYS A 79 11.81 -7.03 -14.14
N LEU A 80 10.51 -7.07 -14.41
CA LEU A 80 9.49 -6.42 -13.60
C LEU A 80 9.47 -7.01 -12.17
N PRO A 81 9.64 -6.19 -11.11
CA PRO A 81 9.37 -6.61 -9.73
C PRO A 81 7.91 -7.04 -9.57
N ARG A 82 7.66 -8.09 -8.79
CA ARG A 82 6.29 -8.58 -8.56
C ARG A 82 5.57 -7.64 -7.59
N LEU A 83 4.25 -7.49 -7.74
CA LEU A 83 3.40 -6.74 -6.79
C LEU A 83 3.68 -7.15 -5.32
N GLN A 84 3.78 -8.46 -5.02
CA GLN A 84 4.11 -8.94 -3.68
C GLN A 84 5.41 -8.37 -3.10
N THR A 85 6.40 -8.00 -3.94
CA THR A 85 7.66 -7.41 -3.48
C THR A 85 7.43 -6.05 -2.83
N ILE A 86 6.65 -5.16 -3.46
CA ILE A 86 6.35 -3.84 -2.89
C ILE A 86 5.36 -3.94 -1.73
N GLU A 87 4.37 -4.83 -1.81
CA GLU A 87 3.43 -5.09 -0.72
C GLU A 87 4.12 -5.62 0.54
N ASN A 88 5.08 -6.54 0.40
CA ASN A 88 5.88 -7.03 1.51
C ASN A 88 6.76 -5.92 2.12
N CYS A 89 7.26 -4.96 1.33
CA CYS A 89 7.97 -3.81 1.88
C CYS A 89 7.03 -2.94 2.74
N MET A 90 5.82 -2.62 2.26
CA MET A 90 4.83 -1.84 3.02
C MET A 90 4.47 -2.50 4.36
N LYS A 91 4.27 -3.83 4.38
CA LYS A 91 3.99 -4.61 5.62
C LYS A 91 5.06 -4.54 6.70
N LEU A 92 6.33 -4.30 6.35
CA LEU A 92 7.40 -4.23 7.35
C LEU A 92 7.18 -3.07 8.33
N CYS A 93 6.52 -1.99 7.91
CA CYS A 93 6.31 -0.82 8.76
C CYS A 93 5.42 -1.11 9.98
N PRO A 94 4.16 -1.61 9.84
CA PRO A 94 3.32 -1.93 10.99
C PRO A 94 3.91 -3.04 11.85
N MET A 95 4.60 -4.03 11.27
CA MET A 95 5.35 -5.06 12.02
C MET A 95 6.37 -4.44 12.98
N ILE A 96 7.15 -3.47 12.50
CA ILE A 96 8.17 -2.77 13.29
C ILE A 96 7.53 -1.84 14.34
N VAL A 97 6.51 -1.06 13.96
CA VAL A 97 5.81 -0.11 14.86
C VAL A 97 5.13 -0.86 16.02
N GLN A 98 4.50 -2.01 15.76
CA GLN A 98 3.76 -2.77 16.77
C GLN A 98 4.58 -3.86 17.47
N ALA A 99 5.85 -4.04 17.06
CA ALA A 99 6.73 -5.11 17.50
C ALA A 99 6.06 -6.50 17.40
N LEU A 100 5.56 -6.83 16.21
CA LEU A 100 4.86 -8.07 15.91
C LEU A 100 5.27 -8.65 14.54
N TRP A 101 5.37 -9.97 14.48
CA TRP A 101 5.42 -10.68 13.21
C TRP A 101 4.06 -10.67 12.50
N GLU A 102 4.06 -10.63 11.17
CA GLU A 102 2.84 -10.66 10.33
C GLU A 102 1.87 -11.82 10.67
N PHE A 103 2.40 -13.00 11.01
CA PHE A 103 1.59 -14.19 11.33
C PHE A 103 0.97 -14.17 12.74
N LYS A 104 1.25 -13.15 13.56
CA LYS A 104 0.67 -13.00 14.90
C LYS A 104 -0.71 -12.34 14.83
N SER A 105 -1.55 -12.59 15.83
CA SER A 105 -2.88 -11.98 15.89
C SER A 105 -2.78 -10.45 16.05
N PRO A 106 -3.53 -9.65 15.25
CA PRO A 106 -3.67 -8.21 15.45
C PRO A 106 -4.12 -7.79 16.86
N LEU A 107 -4.77 -8.69 17.60
CA LEU A 107 -5.23 -8.42 18.97
C LEU A 107 -4.08 -8.20 19.98
N LEU A 108 -2.85 -8.67 19.66
CA LEU A 108 -1.64 -8.44 20.46
C LEU A 108 -1.10 -6.98 20.36
N GLN A 109 -1.79 -6.11 19.63
CA GLN A 109 -1.56 -4.66 19.61
C GLN A 109 -2.26 -3.95 20.79
N LEU A 110 -3.22 -4.59 21.44
CA LEU A 110 -3.88 -4.06 22.63
C LEU A 110 -2.98 -4.21 23.87
N PRO A 111 -3.02 -3.26 24.82
CA PRO A 111 -2.29 -3.38 26.08
C PRO A 111 -2.81 -4.58 26.88
N TYR A 112 -1.98 -5.16 27.76
CA TYR A 112 -2.33 -6.32 28.61
C TYR A 112 -2.76 -7.62 27.88
N ILE A 113 -2.83 -7.64 26.54
CA ILE A 113 -3.15 -8.83 25.74
C ILE A 113 -1.85 -9.53 25.30
N GLY A 114 -1.56 -10.66 25.94
CA GLY A 114 -0.48 -11.58 25.56
C GLY A 114 -0.98 -12.81 24.78
N ASP A 115 -0.05 -13.67 24.35
CA ASP A 115 -0.37 -14.93 23.67
C ASP A 115 -1.32 -15.83 24.50
N ASP A 116 -1.20 -15.81 25.84
CA ASP A 116 -2.04 -16.57 26.76
C ASP A 116 -3.52 -16.14 26.79
N ASN A 117 -3.81 -14.90 26.38
CA ASN A 117 -5.18 -14.36 26.29
C ASN A 117 -5.85 -14.76 24.97
N LEU A 118 -5.09 -15.08 23.92
CA LEU A 118 -5.62 -15.36 22.56
C LEU A 118 -6.61 -16.53 22.52
N LYS A 119 -6.49 -17.48 23.47
CA LYS A 119 -7.43 -18.59 23.64
C LYS A 119 -8.88 -18.13 23.89
N TYR A 120 -9.09 -16.95 24.49
CA TYR A 120 -10.42 -16.41 24.77
C TYR A 120 -11.09 -15.86 23.51
N PHE A 121 -10.31 -15.33 22.57
CA PHE A 121 -10.77 -14.83 21.28
C PHE A 121 -11.10 -15.95 20.28
N ASN A 122 -10.57 -17.16 20.49
CA ASN A 122 -10.78 -18.31 19.61
C ASN A 122 -11.70 -19.37 20.25
N SER A 123 -12.97 -18.99 20.49
CA SER A 123 -13.97 -19.88 21.09
C SER A 123 -14.71 -20.73 20.05
N LYS A 124 -15.34 -21.83 20.48
CA LYS A 124 -16.23 -22.65 19.62
C LYS A 124 -17.49 -21.90 19.17
N LYS A 125 -17.94 -20.87 19.90
CA LYS A 125 -19.16 -20.10 19.59
C LYS A 125 -18.89 -18.96 18.61
N ARG A 126 -17.76 -18.27 18.76
CA ARG A 126 -17.32 -17.13 17.94
C ARG A 126 -15.79 -17.09 17.90
N GLN A 127 -15.23 -16.94 16.70
CA GLN A 127 -13.80 -16.71 16.48
C GLN A 127 -13.58 -15.24 16.13
N ILE A 128 -12.86 -14.52 16.97
CA ILE A 128 -12.52 -13.11 16.78
C ILE A 128 -11.10 -13.03 16.24
N LYS A 129 -10.95 -12.50 15.03
CA LYS A 129 -9.68 -12.45 14.29
C LYS A 129 -9.18 -11.02 14.06
N SER A 130 -10.05 -10.02 14.19
CA SER A 130 -9.69 -8.61 14.03
C SER A 130 -10.16 -7.74 15.20
N LEU A 131 -9.62 -6.52 15.26
CA LEU A 131 -9.94 -5.54 16.30
C LEU A 131 -11.36 -4.98 16.14
N GLU A 132 -11.85 -4.84 14.91
CA GLU A 132 -13.25 -4.47 14.62
C GLU A 132 -14.22 -5.54 15.12
N GLN A 133 -13.95 -6.82 14.85
CA GLN A 133 -14.79 -7.92 15.36
C GLN A 133 -14.85 -7.96 16.88
N PHE A 134 -13.78 -7.53 17.57
CA PHE A 134 -13.77 -7.39 19.02
C PHE A 134 -14.57 -6.15 19.47
N ALA A 135 -14.41 -5.02 18.78
CA ALA A 135 -15.15 -3.78 19.03
C ALA A 135 -16.68 -3.96 18.87
N GLN A 136 -17.12 -4.69 17.84
CA GLN A 136 -18.55 -4.92 17.53
C GLN A 136 -19.31 -5.74 18.57
N LEU A 137 -18.62 -6.50 19.42
CA LEU A 137 -19.28 -7.22 20.51
C LEU A 137 -19.97 -6.28 21.50
N LYS A 138 -21.05 -6.74 22.10
CA LYS A 138 -21.70 -6.07 23.24
C LYS A 138 -20.73 -5.94 24.42
N ALA A 139 -20.89 -4.89 25.23
CA ALA A 139 -19.99 -4.57 26.34
C ALA A 139 -19.80 -5.74 27.33
N ASP A 140 -20.89 -6.42 27.69
CA ASP A 140 -20.87 -7.57 28.60
C ASP A 140 -20.11 -8.77 28.00
N GLU A 141 -20.23 -8.99 26.69
CA GLU A 141 -19.48 -10.05 26.00
C GLU A 141 -17.98 -9.73 25.98
N ARG A 142 -17.59 -8.50 25.62
CA ARG A 142 -16.19 -8.04 25.66
C ARG A 142 -15.60 -8.19 27.06
N ARG A 143 -16.35 -7.79 28.10
CA ARG A 143 -15.87 -7.88 29.49
C ARG A 143 -15.76 -9.32 29.98
N ASN A 144 -16.74 -10.17 29.69
CA ASN A 144 -16.71 -11.58 30.09
C ASN A 144 -15.57 -12.37 29.42
N MET A 145 -15.21 -12.01 28.18
CA MET A 145 -14.05 -12.57 27.49
C MET A 145 -12.72 -12.23 28.17
N LEU A 146 -12.63 -11.06 28.78
CA LEU A 146 -11.45 -10.54 29.48
C LEU A 146 -11.64 -10.47 31.01
N ARG A 147 -12.53 -11.30 31.57
CA ARG A 147 -12.90 -11.28 33.01
C ARG A 147 -11.74 -11.51 33.98
N ASP A 148 -10.64 -12.09 33.49
CA ASP A 148 -9.44 -12.37 34.29
C ASP A 148 -8.56 -11.10 34.47
N LEU A 149 -8.86 -10.00 33.75
CA LEU A 149 -8.20 -8.70 33.88
C LEU A 149 -8.90 -7.79 34.89
N GLY A 150 -8.12 -6.94 35.56
CA GLY A 150 -8.64 -5.90 36.44
C GLY A 150 -9.45 -4.83 35.71
N ASP A 151 -10.24 -4.05 36.45
CA ASP A 151 -11.06 -2.97 35.89
C ASP A 151 -10.22 -1.94 35.14
N ASP A 152 -9.11 -1.49 35.73
CA ASP A 152 -8.18 -0.52 35.11
C ASP A 152 -7.51 -1.07 33.85
N GLU A 153 -7.14 -2.35 33.84
CA GLU A 153 -6.52 -3.01 32.67
C GLU A 153 -7.51 -3.12 31.51
N TYR A 154 -8.74 -3.55 31.80
CA TYR A 154 -9.82 -3.62 30.82
C TYR A 154 -10.19 -2.23 30.29
N GLU A 155 -10.32 -1.24 31.17
CA GLU A 155 -10.62 0.14 30.79
C GLU A 155 -9.51 0.73 29.89
N ASN A 156 -8.24 0.44 30.19
CA ASN A 156 -7.12 0.85 29.35
C ASN A 156 -7.12 0.14 27.97
N ILE A 157 -7.50 -1.14 27.90
CA ILE A 157 -7.74 -1.83 26.62
C ILE A 157 -8.83 -1.11 25.83
N MET A 158 -9.97 -0.81 26.45
CA MET A 158 -11.09 -0.17 25.76
C MET A 158 -10.76 1.24 25.30
N LYS A 159 -9.99 2.02 26.07
CA LYS A 159 -9.48 3.34 25.69
C LYS A 159 -8.53 3.30 24.49
N VAL A 160 -7.63 2.32 24.44
CA VAL A 160 -6.72 2.12 23.29
C VAL A 160 -7.51 1.65 22.06
N LEU A 161 -8.35 0.62 22.22
CA LEU A 161 -9.18 0.09 21.16
C LEU A 161 -10.04 1.20 20.54
N ALA A 162 -10.72 2.01 21.37
CA ALA A 162 -11.60 3.09 20.94
C ALA A 162 -10.94 4.09 19.99
N ARG A 163 -9.65 4.39 20.17
CA ARG A 163 -8.88 5.36 19.37
C ARG A 163 -8.26 4.76 18.11
N MET A 164 -8.29 3.44 17.91
CA MET A 164 -7.79 2.82 16.70
C MET A 164 -8.63 3.23 15.47
N PRO A 165 -8.06 3.28 14.26
CA PRO A 165 -8.72 3.87 13.11
C PRO A 165 -9.74 2.93 12.45
N VAL A 166 -10.92 3.44 12.14
CA VAL A 166 -11.87 2.86 11.19
C VAL A 166 -11.90 3.78 9.98
N VAL A 167 -11.29 3.35 8.87
CA VAL A 167 -11.25 4.14 7.63
C VAL A 167 -12.30 3.61 6.66
N ASP A 168 -13.20 4.47 6.20
CA ASP A 168 -14.05 4.23 5.03
C ASP A 168 -13.29 4.64 3.75
N MET A 169 -13.32 3.79 2.73
CA MET A 169 -12.63 4.00 1.46
C MET A 169 -13.64 4.09 0.29
N GLN A 170 -13.90 5.32 -0.11
CA GLN A 170 -14.72 5.66 -1.25
C GLN A 170 -13.85 5.87 -2.50
N THR A 171 -14.37 5.53 -3.66
CA THR A 171 -13.59 5.42 -4.92
C THR A 171 -14.48 5.83 -6.07
N GLN A 172 -14.02 6.81 -6.84
CA GLN A 172 -14.68 7.35 -8.03
C GLN A 172 -13.68 7.29 -9.19
N VAL A 173 -14.16 6.97 -10.40
CA VAL A 173 -13.33 6.80 -11.59
C VAL A 173 -13.78 7.81 -12.63
N GLU A 174 -12.84 8.62 -13.12
CA GLU A 174 -13.09 9.77 -13.98
C GLU A 174 -12.01 9.87 -15.06
N VAL A 175 -12.38 10.40 -16.22
CA VAL A 175 -11.47 10.76 -17.30
C VAL A 175 -11.50 12.27 -17.41
N MET A 176 -10.34 12.92 -17.22
CA MET A 176 -10.26 14.38 -17.13
C MET A 176 -10.11 15.07 -18.49
N ASP A 177 -9.74 14.33 -19.54
CA ASP A 177 -9.29 14.88 -20.82
C ASP A 177 -10.23 14.56 -22.01
N ASP A 178 -11.29 13.76 -21.82
CA ASP A 178 -12.30 13.44 -22.85
C ASP A 178 -13.56 14.31 -22.66
N GLU A 179 -14.27 14.65 -23.76
CA GLU A 179 -15.54 15.43 -23.75
C GLU A 179 -16.64 14.82 -22.85
N ASN A 180 -16.49 13.54 -22.48
CA ASN A 180 -17.45 12.80 -21.69
C ASN A 180 -16.75 12.13 -20.47
N PRO A 181 -16.71 12.77 -19.28
CA PRO A 181 -15.77 12.42 -18.19
C PRO A 181 -16.00 11.06 -17.51
N LYS A 182 -17.00 10.28 -17.95
CA LYS A 182 -17.32 8.92 -17.48
C LYS A 182 -17.03 7.84 -18.53
N GLU A 183 -16.59 8.23 -19.72
CA GLU A 183 -16.32 7.33 -20.83
C GLU A 183 -14.81 7.10 -20.93
N VAL A 184 -14.38 5.85 -20.80
CA VAL A 184 -12.95 5.51 -20.77
C VAL A 184 -12.52 4.99 -22.13
N THR A 185 -11.82 5.82 -22.90
CA THR A 185 -11.26 5.42 -24.18
C THR A 185 -9.92 4.69 -24.01
N ALA A 186 -9.58 3.82 -24.96
CA ALA A 186 -8.33 3.05 -24.91
C ALA A 186 -7.09 3.98 -24.91
N LYS A 187 -6.15 3.72 -23.99
CA LYS A 187 -4.97 4.57 -23.68
C LYS A 187 -5.24 5.93 -23.00
N ALA A 188 -6.48 6.30 -22.67
CA ALA A 188 -6.75 7.53 -21.91
C ALA A 188 -6.06 7.54 -20.53
N ILE A 189 -5.84 8.73 -19.95
CA ILE A 189 -5.38 8.87 -18.57
C ILE A 189 -6.60 8.80 -17.64
N VAL A 190 -6.75 7.66 -16.97
CA VAL A 190 -7.79 7.45 -15.97
C VAL A 190 -7.34 8.04 -14.65
N THR A 191 -8.17 8.89 -14.06
CA THR A 191 -8.00 9.39 -12.70
C THR A 191 -8.97 8.65 -11.77
N VAL A 192 -8.45 8.09 -10.69
CA VAL A 192 -9.26 7.46 -9.64
C VAL A 192 -9.13 8.30 -8.38
N THR A 193 -10.23 8.92 -8.00
CA THR A 193 -10.36 9.74 -6.80
C THR A 193 -10.70 8.82 -5.63
N VAL A 194 -9.74 8.62 -4.73
CA VAL A 194 -9.90 7.83 -3.51
C VAL A 194 -10.16 8.78 -2.35
N THR A 195 -11.38 8.77 -1.83
CA THR A 195 -11.75 9.54 -0.64
C THR A 195 -11.67 8.63 0.58
N LEU A 196 -10.75 8.93 1.49
CA LEU A 196 -10.61 8.27 2.78
C LEU A 196 -11.34 9.09 3.84
N THR A 197 -12.15 8.45 4.67
CA THR A 197 -12.77 9.08 5.87
C THR A 197 -12.43 8.27 7.11
N ARG A 198 -11.66 8.84 8.04
CA ARG A 198 -11.17 8.18 9.25
C ARG A 198 -12.08 8.50 10.44
N LYS A 199 -12.51 7.46 11.14
CA LYS A 199 -13.30 7.50 12.38
C LYS A 199 -12.57 6.75 13.49
N ASP A 200 -12.96 7.00 14.73
CA ASP A 200 -12.55 6.18 15.88
C ASP A 200 -13.30 4.84 15.91
N MET A 201 -12.62 3.76 16.32
CA MET A 201 -13.20 2.43 16.56
C MET A 201 -14.36 2.43 17.57
N SER A 202 -14.42 3.44 18.44
CA SER A 202 -15.54 3.68 19.35
C SER A 202 -16.90 3.69 18.63
N THR A 203 -16.94 4.12 17.36
CA THR A 203 -18.15 4.13 16.52
C THR A 203 -18.68 2.73 16.20
N LEU A 204 -17.89 1.67 16.38
CA LEU A 204 -18.30 0.28 16.18
C LEU A 204 -18.71 -0.42 17.50
N PHE A 205 -18.66 0.25 18.65
CA PHE A 205 -18.81 -0.42 19.95
C PHE A 205 -20.22 -0.96 20.17
N GLY A 206 -20.37 -2.29 20.02
CA GLY A 206 -21.67 -2.97 20.15
C GLY A 206 -22.53 -2.94 18.88
N ASP A 207 -22.05 -2.36 17.78
CA ASP A 207 -22.74 -2.40 16.49
C ASP A 207 -22.43 -3.71 15.76
N GLU A 208 -23.26 -4.72 16.01
CA GLU A 208 -23.21 -6.02 15.34
C GLU A 208 -23.63 -5.96 13.85
N THR A 209 -24.11 -4.82 13.35
CA THR A 209 -24.61 -4.64 11.98
C THR A 209 -23.62 -3.97 11.03
N ALA A 210 -22.64 -3.22 11.56
CA ALA A 210 -21.65 -2.53 10.73
C ALA A 210 -20.85 -3.51 9.86
N LYS A 211 -20.77 -3.21 8.55
CA LYS A 211 -19.98 -4.02 7.61
C LYS A 211 -18.50 -3.70 7.79
N ILE A 212 -17.70 -4.71 8.13
CA ILE A 212 -16.24 -4.61 8.12
C ILE A 212 -15.76 -4.53 6.66
N ALA A 213 -14.84 -3.62 6.36
CA ALA A 213 -14.28 -3.45 5.03
C ALA A 213 -13.57 -4.73 4.52
N THR A 214 -13.66 -4.97 3.21
CA THR A 214 -13.04 -6.12 2.55
C THR A 214 -11.53 -6.09 2.73
N ARG A 215 -10.97 -7.13 3.39
CA ARG A 215 -9.53 -7.26 3.62
C ARG A 215 -8.77 -7.60 2.34
N ILE A 216 -7.51 -7.17 2.28
CA ILE A 216 -6.64 -7.54 1.16
C ILE A 216 -6.46 -9.07 1.14
N ASN A 217 -6.83 -9.69 0.01
CA ASN A 217 -6.67 -11.12 -0.22
C ASN A 217 -5.52 -11.38 -1.19
N GLU A 218 -4.35 -11.65 -0.62
CA GLU A 218 -3.11 -11.74 -1.40
C GLU A 218 -2.98 -13.04 -2.22
N ASN A 219 -3.78 -14.07 -1.90
CA ASN A 219 -3.69 -15.37 -2.56
C ASN A 219 -4.65 -15.53 -3.76
N GLY A 220 -5.57 -14.59 -3.99
CA GLY A 220 -6.49 -14.65 -5.14
C GLY A 220 -7.49 -15.82 -5.11
N THR A 221 -7.65 -16.49 -3.97
CA THR A 221 -8.77 -17.42 -3.74
C THR A 221 -10.01 -16.63 -3.37
N GLU A 222 -10.97 -16.55 -4.28
CA GLU A 222 -12.30 -15.99 -4.03
C GLU A 222 -13.01 -16.76 -2.90
N ASP A 223 -12.93 -16.27 -1.66
CA ASP A 223 -13.80 -16.70 -0.56
C ASP A 223 -15.13 -15.92 -0.62
N THR A 224 -15.83 -16.01 -1.76
CA THR A 224 -17.22 -15.55 -1.92
C THR A 224 -18.16 -16.47 -1.15
N LYS A 225 -18.22 -16.28 0.17
CA LYS A 225 -19.33 -16.73 1.01
C LYS A 225 -20.27 -15.56 1.27
N GLU A 226 -21.14 -15.29 0.30
CA GLU A 226 -22.39 -14.60 0.60
C GLU A 226 -23.16 -15.39 1.65
N SER A 227 -23.75 -14.69 2.60
CA SER A 227 -24.47 -15.27 3.72
C SER A 227 -25.96 -14.95 3.62
N GLY A 228 -26.74 -15.99 3.33
CA GLY A 228 -28.16 -16.06 3.65
C GLY A 228 -29.14 -15.74 2.52
N ALA A 229 -29.77 -16.79 1.96
CA ALA A 229 -31.23 -16.96 2.00
C ALA A 229 -31.65 -18.36 1.51
N GLY A 230 -32.51 -19.05 2.28
CA GLY A 230 -33.47 -20.05 1.80
C GLY A 230 -32.96 -21.42 1.31
N GLU A 231 -33.06 -22.45 2.17
CA GLU A 231 -33.36 -23.82 1.69
C GLU A 231 -34.82 -23.87 1.18
N PRO A 232 -35.14 -24.83 0.28
CA PRO A 232 -35.72 -26.07 0.81
C PRO A 232 -35.04 -27.34 0.28
N ALA A 233 -35.18 -28.42 1.06
CA ALA A 233 -34.51 -29.69 0.85
C ALA A 233 -35.03 -30.51 -0.34
N ASN A 234 -34.16 -31.35 -0.93
CA ASN A 234 -34.50 -32.77 -1.03
C ASN A 234 -33.30 -33.75 -1.12
N GLU A 235 -33.63 -34.99 -0.76
CA GLU A 235 -32.89 -36.25 -0.57
C GLU A 235 -31.60 -36.61 -1.38
N ALA A 236 -30.63 -37.10 -0.59
CA ALA A 236 -29.89 -38.36 -0.75
C ALA A 236 -29.31 -38.84 -2.11
N ALA A 237 -27.97 -38.93 -2.18
CA ALA A 237 -27.27 -40.12 -2.68
C ALA A 237 -25.82 -40.19 -2.15
N ALA A 238 -25.45 -41.27 -1.46
CA ALA A 238 -24.06 -41.53 -1.09
C ALA A 238 -23.29 -42.16 -2.25
N ASN A 239 -22.04 -41.75 -2.50
CA ASN A 239 -21.14 -42.58 -3.30
C ASN A 239 -19.68 -42.59 -2.82
N LYS A 240 -19.06 -43.77 -2.94
CA LYS A 240 -17.82 -44.14 -2.23
C LYS A 240 -16.57 -43.83 -3.06
N ARG A 241 -15.48 -43.42 -2.42
CA ARG A 241 -14.14 -43.45 -3.03
C ARG A 241 -13.60 -44.89 -3.04
N PRO A 242 -13.16 -45.46 -4.17
CA PRO A 242 -12.47 -46.75 -4.18
C PRO A 242 -11.03 -46.60 -3.68
N ALA A 243 -10.53 -47.62 -2.98
CA ALA A 243 -9.19 -47.65 -2.41
C ALA A 243 -8.26 -48.57 -3.21
N TRP A 244 -7.44 -48.00 -4.11
CA TRP A 244 -6.22 -48.66 -4.62
C TRP A 244 -5.23 -47.63 -5.20
N LEU A 245 -4.32 -47.12 -4.36
CA LEU A 245 -2.89 -46.98 -4.68
C LEU A 245 -2.11 -46.54 -3.42
N LYS A 246 -1.46 -47.50 -2.75
CA LYS A 246 -0.48 -47.26 -1.68
C LYS A 246 0.61 -48.32 -1.77
N GLN A 247 1.83 -47.92 -2.14
CA GLN A 247 3.12 -48.58 -1.86
C GLN A 247 4.23 -47.79 -2.58
N GLN A 248 5.51 -47.78 -2.19
CA GLN A 248 6.11 -47.61 -0.85
C GLN A 248 7.59 -47.17 -1.03
N LYS A 249 8.23 -46.61 0.00
CA LYS A 249 9.65 -46.19 -0.02
C LYS A 249 10.65 -47.37 0.01
N LYS A 250 11.80 -47.18 -0.65
CA LYS A 250 13.22 -47.44 -0.26
C LYS A 250 14.12 -46.82 -1.36
N VAL A 251 15.17 -46.01 -1.15
CA VAL A 251 16.41 -46.13 -0.31
C VAL A 251 17.26 -47.31 -0.82
N ASP A 252 18.39 -47.12 -1.52
CA ASP A 252 19.65 -46.58 -0.97
C ASP A 252 20.73 -46.11 -2.01
N GLU A 253 21.76 -45.43 -1.47
CA GLU A 253 23.17 -45.23 -1.90
C GLU A 253 23.67 -44.90 -3.35
N SER A 254 24.84 -44.25 -3.38
CA SER A 254 25.64 -43.86 -4.57
C SER A 254 26.78 -44.86 -4.85
N PRO A 255 27.45 -44.82 -6.01
CA PRO A 255 28.70 -44.05 -6.06
C PRO A 255 29.03 -43.36 -7.41
N ASN A 256 30.04 -42.50 -7.38
CA ASN A 256 30.60 -41.75 -8.51
C ASN A 256 31.73 -42.56 -9.21
N PRO A 257 32.11 -42.22 -10.45
CA PRO A 257 33.55 -41.92 -10.67
C PRO A 257 33.84 -40.72 -11.59
N ALA A 258 35.10 -40.28 -11.56
CA ALA A 258 35.70 -39.19 -12.36
C ALA A 258 35.74 -39.51 -13.88
N GLY A 259 35.98 -38.58 -14.82
CA GLY A 259 36.28 -37.13 -14.77
C GLY A 259 37.28 -36.76 -15.88
N ASP A 260 37.48 -35.48 -16.26
CA ASP A 260 38.70 -35.03 -16.96
C ASP A 260 38.97 -33.50 -16.88
N LYS A 261 40.14 -33.08 -17.41
CA LYS A 261 40.90 -31.87 -17.04
C LYS A 261 40.76 -30.69 -18.01
N LYS A 262 41.01 -29.47 -17.47
CA LYS A 262 41.93 -28.39 -17.95
C LYS A 262 41.62 -27.09 -17.15
N LYS A 263 42.52 -26.38 -16.42
CA LYS A 263 43.82 -25.72 -16.78
C LYS A 263 43.75 -24.96 -18.11
N GLU A 264 44.08 -23.69 -18.30
CA GLU A 264 44.61 -22.57 -17.49
C GLU A 264 44.18 -21.26 -18.23
N LYS A 265 44.39 -20.00 -17.83
CA LYS A 265 45.30 -19.37 -16.84
C LYS A 265 44.69 -18.03 -16.35
N SER A 266 45.44 -17.26 -15.57
CA SER A 266 45.18 -15.84 -15.24
C SER A 266 46.05 -14.87 -16.05
N SER A 267 45.60 -13.63 -16.23
CA SER A 267 46.49 -12.46 -16.33
C SER A 267 45.82 -11.23 -15.73
N LYS A 268 46.62 -10.26 -15.30
CA LYS A 268 46.27 -9.10 -14.46
C LYS A 268 47.22 -7.97 -14.85
N ARG A 269 46.73 -6.74 -15.08
CA ARG A 269 47.37 -5.43 -14.82
C ARG A 269 46.49 -4.28 -15.33
N GLU A 270 46.16 -3.32 -14.46
CA GLU A 270 46.76 -1.97 -14.33
C GLU A 270 46.34 -1.09 -15.53
N GLU A 271 45.32 -0.24 -15.35
CA GLU A 271 45.42 1.16 -14.86
C GLU A 271 45.73 2.14 -16.00
N LYS A 272 44.79 3.07 -16.23
CA LYS A 272 45.08 4.43 -16.62
C LYS A 272 43.94 5.36 -16.23
N GLU A 273 44.33 6.51 -15.71
CA GLU A 273 43.49 7.70 -15.51
C GLU A 273 43.17 8.32 -16.88
N ASP A 274 42.07 9.06 -16.96
CA ASP A 274 41.97 10.29 -17.76
C ASP A 274 40.93 11.20 -17.06
N GLU A 275 41.27 12.47 -16.94
CA GLU A 275 40.44 13.54 -16.34
C GLU A 275 39.63 14.24 -17.44
N ASP A 276 38.41 14.68 -17.10
CA ASP A 276 37.71 15.89 -17.59
C ASP A 276 36.36 15.91 -16.84
N SER A 277 36.01 16.91 -16.03
CA SER A 277 35.83 18.34 -16.36
C SER A 277 34.79 18.53 -17.46
N ASP A 278 33.52 18.73 -17.06
CA ASP A 278 32.86 19.96 -17.50
C ASP A 278 31.75 20.43 -16.56
N SER A 279 31.40 21.70 -16.73
CA SER A 279 30.70 22.54 -15.75
C SER A 279 29.21 22.77 -16.03
N GLU A 280 28.58 23.50 -15.12
CA GLU A 280 27.15 23.86 -15.09
C GLU A 280 26.69 24.64 -16.32
N GLU A 281 25.41 24.52 -16.69
CA GLU A 281 24.57 25.66 -17.10
C GLU A 281 23.08 25.24 -17.10
N ASP A 282 22.35 25.58 -16.04
CA ASP A 282 20.89 25.41 -15.97
C ASP A 282 20.24 26.76 -16.34
N SER A 283 19.60 26.81 -17.52
CA SER A 283 19.18 28.07 -18.15
C SER A 283 17.82 28.53 -17.65
N VAL A 284 17.84 29.31 -16.57
CA VAL A 284 16.64 29.97 -16.03
C VAL A 284 16.26 31.17 -16.90
N ALA A 285 15.51 30.92 -17.98
CA ALA A 285 14.93 31.97 -18.79
C ALA A 285 13.77 32.66 -18.04
N GLY A 286 14.05 33.84 -17.48
CA GLY A 286 13.01 34.76 -17.00
C GLY A 286 12.51 35.65 -18.14
N SER A 287 11.18 35.76 -18.23
CA SER A 287 10.45 36.77 -19.01
C SER A 287 8.99 36.78 -18.54
N ASP A 288 8.25 37.88 -18.60
CA ASP A 288 8.63 39.29 -18.43
C ASP A 288 7.44 39.98 -17.75
N VAL A 289 7.68 40.98 -16.91
CA VAL A 289 6.59 41.75 -16.29
C VAL A 289 6.33 42.98 -17.15
N GLU A 290 5.42 42.84 -18.10
CA GLU A 290 4.85 43.99 -18.80
C GLU A 290 3.61 44.47 -18.03
N GLU A 291 3.76 45.59 -17.31
CA GLU A 291 2.62 46.42 -16.95
C GLU A 291 2.14 47.14 -18.20
N ASP A 292 0.88 46.98 -18.59
CA ASP A 292 0.27 48.00 -19.44
C ASP A 292 -1.15 48.35 -18.99
N LYS A 293 -1.39 49.65 -18.85
CA LYS A 293 -2.67 50.22 -18.43
C LYS A 293 -3.37 50.80 -19.65
N SER A 294 -4.47 50.20 -20.05
CA SER A 294 -5.52 50.92 -20.79
C SER A 294 -6.85 50.80 -20.05
N SER A 295 -7.49 51.96 -19.91
CA SER A 295 -8.83 52.09 -19.34
C SER A 295 -9.87 51.88 -20.44
N ASP A 296 -10.88 51.06 -20.17
CA ASP A 296 -12.24 51.30 -20.68
C ASP A 296 -13.25 50.72 -19.69
N GLU A 297 -14.23 51.55 -19.30
CA GLU A 297 -15.38 51.13 -18.50
C GLU A 297 -16.40 50.44 -19.42
N ASP A 298 -16.48 49.11 -19.38
CA ASP A 298 -17.47 48.34 -20.15
C ASP A 298 -18.33 47.51 -19.18
N ASP A 299 -19.54 48.01 -18.91
CA ASP A 299 -20.48 47.55 -17.87
C ASP A 299 -21.14 46.21 -18.25
N ARG A 300 -20.34 45.14 -18.25
CA ARG A 300 -20.76 43.78 -18.60
C ARG A 300 -21.43 43.12 -17.40
N LYS A 301 -22.74 42.90 -17.53
CA LYS A 301 -23.52 42.02 -16.66
C LYS A 301 -22.81 40.67 -16.50
N SER A 302 -22.43 40.32 -15.28
CA SER A 302 -21.89 38.99 -14.99
C SER A 302 -22.93 37.92 -15.31
N ASN A 303 -22.54 36.95 -16.15
CA ASN A 303 -23.34 35.77 -16.41
C ASN A 303 -23.06 34.77 -15.28
N PRO A 304 -24.07 34.24 -14.55
CA PRO A 304 -23.82 33.34 -13.41
C PRO A 304 -22.99 32.09 -13.76
N GLU A 305 -23.03 31.66 -15.02
CA GLU A 305 -22.28 30.50 -15.53
C GLU A 305 -20.77 30.78 -15.71
N ASP A 306 -20.34 32.04 -15.81
CA ASP A 306 -18.92 32.40 -15.79
C ASP A 306 -18.36 32.40 -14.36
N ASP A 307 -19.12 32.94 -13.40
CA ASP A 307 -18.76 32.93 -11.98
C ASP A 307 -18.56 31.47 -11.48
N ASP A 308 -19.45 30.55 -11.85
CA ASP A 308 -19.33 29.12 -11.50
C ASP A 308 -18.08 28.46 -12.10
N GLN A 309 -17.75 28.77 -13.37
CA GLN A 309 -16.53 28.28 -14.03
C GLN A 309 -15.26 28.87 -13.43
N GLU A 310 -15.31 30.13 -12.99
CA GLU A 310 -14.19 30.78 -12.31
C GLU A 310 -13.98 30.20 -10.92
N TRP A 311 -15.04 29.92 -10.16
CA TRP A 311 -14.98 29.20 -8.89
C TRP A 311 -14.39 27.80 -9.02
N GLU A 312 -14.73 27.03 -10.06
CA GLU A 312 -14.08 25.74 -10.34
C GLU A 312 -12.58 25.88 -10.63
N LYS A 313 -12.18 26.91 -11.39
CA LYS A 313 -10.76 27.20 -11.67
C LYS A 313 -10.03 27.59 -10.37
N PHE A 314 -10.64 28.42 -9.52
CA PHE A 314 -10.09 28.78 -8.20
C PHE A 314 -9.94 27.57 -7.27
N GLN A 315 -10.88 26.63 -7.25
CA GLN A 315 -10.73 25.38 -6.49
C GLN A 315 -9.56 24.55 -7.02
N LYS A 316 -9.44 24.37 -8.34
CA LYS A 316 -8.33 23.64 -9.00
C LYS A 316 -6.96 24.31 -8.74
N ILE A 317 -6.92 25.65 -8.69
CA ILE A 317 -5.71 26.42 -8.32
C ILE A 317 -5.37 26.22 -6.84
N HIS A 318 -6.36 26.30 -5.93
CA HIS A 318 -6.12 26.11 -4.51
C HIS A 318 -5.70 24.66 -4.16
N GLU A 319 -6.23 23.65 -4.85
CA GLU A 319 -5.74 22.26 -4.75
C GLU A 319 -4.28 22.13 -5.23
N ARG A 320 -3.91 22.87 -6.29
CA ARG A 320 -2.53 22.90 -6.82
C ARG A 320 -1.58 23.65 -5.88
N GLU A 321 -2.01 24.74 -5.27
CA GLU A 321 -1.25 25.52 -4.29
C GLU A 321 -1.02 24.71 -3.00
N LYS A 322 -2.06 24.03 -2.52
CA LYS A 322 -2.00 23.06 -1.41
C LYS A 322 -1.19 21.79 -1.73
N SER A 323 -0.80 21.60 -3.00
CA SER A 323 0.17 20.57 -3.42
C SER A 323 1.62 21.08 -3.44
N LEU A 324 1.82 22.39 -3.48
CA LEU A 324 3.12 23.07 -3.45
C LEU A 324 3.57 23.40 -2.02
N GLU A 325 2.64 23.71 -1.11
CA GLU A 325 2.92 23.61 0.32
C GLU A 325 3.22 22.15 0.70
N GLY A 326 4.37 21.92 1.34
CA GLY A 326 4.79 20.58 1.74
C GLY A 326 3.77 19.93 2.69
N LYS A 327 3.03 18.93 2.17
CA LYS A 327 1.88 18.29 2.84
C LYS A 327 2.13 18.01 4.33
N SER A 328 1.20 18.48 5.16
CA SER A 328 1.27 18.34 6.61
C SER A 328 1.44 16.89 7.02
N LYS A 329 2.45 16.64 7.86
CA LYS A 329 2.74 15.32 8.47
C LYS A 329 2.07 15.21 9.84
N SER A 330 0.75 15.45 9.85
CA SER A 330 -0.08 15.51 11.05
C SER A 330 -1.31 14.65 10.86
N SER A 331 -1.51 13.71 11.78
CA SER A 331 -2.55 12.69 11.76
C SER A 331 -2.88 12.34 13.21
N HIS A 332 -3.34 11.12 13.50
CA HIS A 332 -3.60 10.64 14.86
C HIS A 332 -2.37 9.93 15.46
N PRO A 333 -2.15 10.03 16.78
CA PRO A 333 -1.04 9.35 17.46
C PRO A 333 -1.31 7.83 17.59
N VAL A 334 -0.31 7.03 17.22
CA VAL A 334 -0.37 5.56 17.24
C VAL A 334 -0.15 5.01 18.64
N HIS A 335 -0.95 4.02 19.06
CA HIS A 335 -0.58 3.19 20.21
C HIS A 335 0.51 2.18 19.81
N CYS A 336 1.77 2.49 20.14
CA CYS A 336 2.93 1.65 19.82
C CYS A 336 3.95 1.57 20.98
N PRO A 337 3.63 0.93 22.12
CA PRO A 337 4.43 0.98 23.35
C PRO A 337 5.82 0.33 23.25
N TYR A 338 6.10 -0.42 22.17
CA TYR A 338 7.41 -1.02 21.88
C TYR A 338 8.24 -0.19 20.89
N PHE A 339 7.64 0.79 20.21
CA PHE A 339 8.35 1.68 19.31
C PHE A 339 8.97 2.84 20.12
N PRO A 340 10.24 3.22 19.89
CA PRO A 340 10.99 4.09 20.81
C PRO A 340 10.65 5.58 20.73
N HIS A 341 9.66 5.97 19.92
CA HIS A 341 9.31 7.37 19.63
C HIS A 341 7.80 7.51 19.39
N ASP A 342 7.29 8.73 19.48
CA ASP A 342 5.92 9.01 19.03
C ASP A 342 5.79 8.79 17.51
N LYS A 343 4.68 8.18 17.09
CA LYS A 343 4.37 7.87 15.69
C LYS A 343 2.96 8.38 15.36
N GLN A 344 2.81 8.96 14.18
CA GLN A 344 1.54 9.40 13.60
C GLN A 344 1.02 8.37 12.61
N GLU A 345 -0.30 8.14 12.55
CA GLU A 345 -0.97 7.16 11.68
C GLU A 345 -0.87 7.56 10.20
N TYR A 346 -0.15 6.77 9.37
CA TYR A 346 -0.08 6.99 7.92
C TYR A 346 -0.59 5.78 7.13
N TRP A 347 -0.89 6.01 5.86
CA TRP A 347 -1.51 5.02 4.98
C TRP A 347 -0.87 5.00 3.60
N TRP A 348 -0.86 3.84 2.98
CA TRP A 348 -0.48 3.65 1.58
C TRP A 348 -1.72 3.40 0.73
N VAL A 349 -1.89 4.17 -0.34
CA VAL A 349 -2.98 3.99 -1.32
C VAL A 349 -2.39 3.74 -2.70
N TYR A 350 -2.84 2.67 -3.37
CA TYR A 350 -2.37 2.31 -4.72
C TYR A 350 -3.39 1.48 -5.47
N ILE A 351 -3.26 1.44 -6.80
CA ILE A 351 -4.03 0.57 -7.68
C ILE A 351 -3.15 -0.56 -8.18
N CYS A 352 -3.67 -1.79 -8.14
CA CYS A 352 -3.02 -2.97 -8.70
C CYS A 352 -4.00 -3.84 -9.50
N ASP A 353 -3.46 -4.65 -10.40
CA ASP A 353 -4.20 -5.75 -11.03
C ASP A 353 -3.81 -7.04 -10.31
N ARG A 354 -4.75 -7.61 -9.56
CA ARG A 354 -4.57 -8.88 -8.85
C ARG A 354 -4.42 -10.08 -9.80
N ARG A 355 -4.97 -10.02 -11.01
CA ARG A 355 -4.87 -11.08 -12.03
C ARG A 355 -3.48 -11.15 -12.65
N SER A 356 -2.96 -10.03 -13.17
CA SER A 356 -1.58 -9.99 -13.71
C SER A 356 -0.50 -9.85 -12.63
N ARG A 357 -0.88 -9.53 -11.39
CA ARG A 357 0.02 -9.25 -10.24
C ARG A 357 0.97 -8.07 -10.52
N THR A 358 0.41 -7.02 -11.11
CA THR A 358 1.10 -5.79 -11.49
C THR A 358 0.60 -4.59 -10.68
N LEU A 359 1.44 -3.56 -10.57
CA LEU A 359 1.13 -2.30 -9.90
C LEU A 359 0.84 -1.25 -10.98
N LEU A 360 -0.30 -0.55 -10.91
CA LEU A 360 -0.68 0.42 -11.94
C LEU A 360 -0.26 1.85 -11.59
N THR A 361 -0.22 2.19 -10.30
CA THR A 361 0.07 3.54 -9.81
C THR A 361 1.25 3.55 -8.85
N HIS A 362 1.96 4.67 -8.75
CA HIS A 362 2.86 4.90 -7.62
C HIS A 362 2.09 4.76 -6.30
N PRO A 363 2.62 4.07 -5.27
CA PRO A 363 1.98 4.03 -3.96
C PRO A 363 2.05 5.41 -3.30
N TYR A 364 0.90 6.03 -3.12
CA TYR A 364 0.77 7.31 -2.48
C TYR A 364 0.78 7.15 -0.96
N HIS A 365 1.66 7.87 -0.27
CA HIS A 365 1.78 7.86 1.18
C HIS A 365 0.99 9.03 1.79
N VAL A 366 -0.17 8.70 2.37
CA VAL A 366 -1.08 9.64 3.02
C VAL A 366 -0.55 9.94 4.42
N THR A 367 -0.20 11.21 4.67
CA THR A 367 0.37 11.66 5.95
C THR A 367 -0.48 12.67 6.71
N SER A 368 -1.64 13.05 6.14
CA SER A 368 -2.48 14.16 6.61
C SER A 368 -3.92 13.74 7.00
N LEU A 369 -4.20 12.43 7.05
CA LEU A 369 -5.57 11.90 7.25
C LEU A 369 -6.05 12.05 8.70
N VAL A 370 -6.55 13.24 9.03
CA VAL A 370 -7.21 13.51 10.32
C VAL A 370 -8.67 13.05 10.29
N GLU A 371 -9.51 13.65 9.44
CA GLU A 371 -10.93 13.26 9.29
C GLU A 371 -11.23 12.74 7.90
N LYS A 372 -10.87 13.50 6.86
CA LYS A 372 -11.12 13.18 5.46
C LYS A 372 -9.96 13.65 4.59
N GLU A 373 -9.52 12.81 3.65
CA GLU A 373 -8.54 13.18 2.62
C GLU A 373 -8.93 12.57 1.27
N ALA A 374 -8.74 13.33 0.19
CA ALA A 374 -8.97 12.87 -1.18
C ALA A 374 -7.62 12.72 -1.90
N ILE A 375 -7.41 11.57 -2.54
CA ILE A 375 -6.17 11.21 -3.23
C ILE A 375 -6.50 10.88 -4.69
N HIS A 376 -5.86 11.60 -5.62
CA HIS A 376 -5.98 11.35 -7.05
C HIS A 376 -4.90 10.38 -7.52
N LEU A 377 -5.29 9.18 -7.92
CA LEU A 377 -4.39 8.17 -8.48
C LEU A 377 -4.59 8.07 -10.00
N LYS A 378 -3.54 8.38 -10.78
CA LYS A 378 -3.61 8.40 -12.26
C LYS A 378 -2.88 7.21 -12.87
N PHE A 379 -3.49 6.58 -13.87
CA PHE A 379 -2.87 5.51 -14.68
C PHE A 379 -3.40 5.50 -16.12
N THR A 380 -2.65 4.93 -17.05
CA THR A 380 -3.07 4.81 -18.45
C THR A 380 -4.00 3.61 -18.65
N ALA A 381 -5.15 3.82 -19.30
CA ALA A 381 -6.09 2.76 -19.65
C ALA A 381 -5.43 1.68 -20.54
N PRO A 382 -5.85 0.41 -20.44
CA PRO A 382 -5.47 -0.64 -21.37
C PRO A 382 -5.62 -0.26 -22.85
N LYS A 383 -4.82 -0.90 -23.71
CA LYS A 383 -4.81 -0.65 -25.17
C LYS A 383 -5.98 -1.28 -25.92
N TRP A 384 -6.62 -2.28 -25.33
CA TRP A 384 -7.69 -3.05 -25.96
C TRP A 384 -9.01 -2.72 -25.27
N PRO A 385 -10.11 -2.60 -26.02
CA PRO A 385 -11.43 -2.41 -25.43
C PRO A 385 -11.86 -3.64 -24.62
N GLY A 386 -12.70 -3.41 -23.61
CA GLY A 386 -13.27 -4.44 -22.76
C GLY A 386 -13.33 -4.04 -21.28
N ILE A 387 -13.95 -4.92 -20.49
CA ILE A 387 -14.16 -4.71 -19.06
C ILE A 387 -12.95 -5.24 -18.27
N TYR A 388 -12.26 -4.33 -17.59
CA TYR A 388 -11.16 -4.63 -16.69
C TYR A 388 -11.59 -4.44 -15.23
N THR A 389 -11.13 -5.33 -14.36
CA THR A 389 -11.28 -5.16 -12.90
C THR A 389 -9.91 -4.85 -12.31
N PHE A 390 -9.79 -3.70 -11.66
CA PHE A 390 -8.59 -3.31 -10.90
C PHE A 390 -8.94 -3.18 -9.43
N THR A 391 -7.94 -3.28 -8.55
CA THR A 391 -8.12 -3.27 -7.12
C THR A 391 -7.43 -2.05 -6.52
N VAL A 392 -8.22 -1.14 -5.94
CA VAL A 392 -7.71 -0.05 -5.08
C VAL A 392 -7.39 -0.66 -3.73
N CYS A 393 -6.16 -0.47 -3.25
CA CYS A 393 -5.66 -1.00 -2.00
C CYS A 393 -5.33 0.13 -1.03
N LEU A 394 -5.74 -0.04 0.23
CA LEU A 394 -5.38 0.79 1.37
C LEU A 394 -4.60 -0.07 2.37
N ARG A 395 -3.38 0.32 2.73
CA ARG A 395 -2.60 -0.36 3.79
C ARG A 395 -2.21 0.59 4.90
N SER A 396 -2.24 0.11 6.14
CA SER A 396 -1.74 0.90 7.28
C SER A 396 -0.23 0.77 7.38
N ASP A 397 0.46 1.88 7.64
CA ASP A 397 1.89 1.86 7.96
C ASP A 397 2.17 1.57 9.45
N SER A 398 1.13 1.60 10.31
CA SER A 398 1.26 1.69 11.76
C SER A 398 0.55 0.59 12.55
N TYR A 399 -0.48 -0.05 12.00
CA TYR A 399 -1.20 -1.15 12.64
C TYR A 399 -1.35 -2.37 11.73
N LEU A 400 -1.27 -3.57 12.31
CA LEU A 400 -1.55 -4.83 11.60
C LEU A 400 -3.06 -5.08 11.54
N GLY A 401 -3.52 -5.64 10.42
CA GLY A 401 -4.90 -6.08 10.25
C GLY A 401 -5.89 -4.99 9.84
N PHE A 402 -5.42 -3.77 9.52
CA PHE A 402 -6.26 -2.64 9.06
C PHE A 402 -6.32 -2.48 7.54
N ASP A 403 -5.52 -3.24 6.80
CA ASP A 403 -5.48 -3.24 5.33
C ASP A 403 -6.86 -3.55 4.70
N GLN A 404 -7.17 -2.87 3.60
CA GLN A 404 -8.44 -2.97 2.87
C GLN A 404 -8.20 -3.02 1.35
N GLN A 405 -9.14 -3.62 0.62
CA GLN A 405 -9.21 -3.52 -0.84
C GLN A 405 -10.63 -3.22 -1.31
N LYS A 406 -10.73 -2.56 -2.46
CA LYS A 406 -11.99 -2.34 -3.17
C LYS A 406 -11.76 -2.45 -4.67
N ASP A 407 -12.56 -3.29 -5.32
CA ASP A 407 -12.46 -3.48 -6.76
C ASP A 407 -13.23 -2.38 -7.50
N ILE A 408 -12.61 -1.84 -8.54
CA ILE A 408 -13.19 -0.92 -9.50
C ILE A 408 -13.30 -1.63 -10.85
N LYS A 409 -14.40 -1.39 -11.56
CA LYS A 409 -14.60 -1.88 -12.93
C LYS A 409 -14.36 -0.73 -13.90
N LEU A 410 -13.51 -0.95 -14.88
CA LEU A 410 -13.18 -0.01 -15.95
C LEU A 410 -13.69 -0.62 -17.27
N ASP A 411 -14.70 -0.02 -17.86
CA ASP A 411 -15.19 -0.40 -19.18
C ASP A 411 -14.47 0.44 -20.24
N VAL A 412 -13.47 -0.16 -20.88
CA VAL A 412 -12.63 0.53 -21.87
C VAL A 412 -13.28 0.39 -23.23
N LYS A 413 -13.59 1.52 -23.85
CA LYS A 413 -14.17 1.58 -25.19
C LYS A 413 -13.11 1.80 -26.26
N GLU A 414 -13.48 1.53 -27.50
CA GLU A 414 -12.67 1.90 -28.66
C GLU A 414 -12.54 3.44 -28.72
N PRO A 415 -11.37 3.97 -29.08
CA PRO A 415 -11.22 5.41 -29.27
C PRO A 415 -12.11 5.87 -30.44
N PRO A 416 -12.66 7.10 -30.40
CA PRO A 416 -13.27 7.70 -31.58
C PRO A 416 -12.30 7.65 -32.78
N PRO A 417 -12.81 7.53 -34.02
CA PRO A 417 -11.96 7.59 -35.20
C PRO A 417 -11.18 8.90 -35.21
N GLU A 418 -9.87 8.82 -35.47
CA GLU A 418 -9.02 10.01 -35.62
C GLU A 418 -9.63 10.91 -36.71
N VAL A 419 -9.89 12.17 -36.37
CA VAL A 419 -10.40 13.17 -37.33
C VAL A 419 -9.24 13.53 -38.25
N THR A 420 -9.09 12.75 -39.34
CA THR A 420 -8.03 12.91 -40.34
C THR A 420 -8.18 14.16 -41.20
N GLU A 421 -9.32 14.84 -41.11
CA GLU A 421 -9.60 16.10 -41.78
C GLU A 421 -9.55 17.23 -40.74
N HIS A 422 -8.34 17.71 -40.46
CA HIS A 422 -8.22 19.13 -40.14
C HIS A 422 -8.68 19.91 -41.39
N PRO A 423 -9.62 20.86 -41.28
CA PRO A 423 -9.80 21.86 -42.32
C PRO A 423 -8.50 22.65 -42.38
N GLN A 424 -7.63 22.25 -43.30
CA GLN A 424 -6.42 22.99 -43.60
C GLN A 424 -6.91 24.34 -44.11
N TRP A 425 -6.47 25.42 -43.46
CA TRP A 425 -6.94 26.76 -43.76
C TRP A 425 -6.68 27.04 -45.24
N GLU A 426 -7.72 26.96 -46.06
CA GLU A 426 -7.70 27.44 -47.43
C GLU A 426 -7.61 28.95 -47.36
N PHE A 427 -6.38 29.44 -47.35
CA PHE A 427 -6.11 30.82 -47.71
C PHE A 427 -6.56 30.97 -49.16
N GLU A 428 -7.73 31.58 -49.36
CA GLU A 428 -8.11 32.12 -50.67
C GLU A 428 -7.05 33.18 -51.01
N ASP A 429 -6.12 32.82 -51.92
CA ASP A 429 -5.13 33.73 -52.48
C ASP A 429 -5.83 34.84 -53.29
N SER A 430 -6.32 35.84 -52.54
CA SER A 430 -6.85 37.10 -53.05
C SER A 430 -5.70 38.07 -53.33
N GLU A 431 -4.76 37.67 -54.19
CA GLU A 431 -3.89 38.64 -54.84
C GLU A 431 -4.71 39.39 -55.91
N GLU A 432 -5.24 40.54 -55.52
CA GLU A 432 -5.91 41.50 -56.40
C GLU A 432 -4.98 42.03 -57.50
N GLU A 433 -5.60 42.51 -58.58
CA GLU A 433 -4.96 43.02 -59.79
C GLU A 433 -4.01 44.21 -59.55
N ALA A 434 -2.89 44.26 -60.31
CA ALA A 434 -2.05 45.44 -60.50
C ALA A 434 -1.45 45.49 -61.91
#